data_AF-A0A3D6AKT2-F1
#
_entry.id   AF-A0A3D6AKT2-F1
#
_cell.length_a   1.000
_cell.length_b   1.000
_cell.length_c   1.000
_cell.angle_alpha   90.00
_cell.angle_beta   90.00
_cell.angle_gamma   90.00
#
_symmetry.space_group_name_H-M   'P 1'
#
loop_
_entity.id
_entity.type
_entity.pdbx_description
1 polymer ?
#
loop_
_entity_poly.entity_id
_entity_poly.type
_entity_poly.pdbx_seq_one_letter_code
_entity_poly.pdbx_strand_id
1 'polypeptide(L)' 'MDSGIILIREEKNYRVLYGRLRLAGVLSGADEICIDVKGEGKVRILKTRGGLVVQQKNRRLPVLM' A
#
# COMPACT_ATOMS: atom_id res chain seq x y z
N MET A 1 1.98 -13.95 -13.86
CA MET A 1 1.90 -12.48 -13.72
C MET A 1 1.59 -12.19 -12.27
N ASP A 2 2.63 -12.14 -11.45
CA ASP A 2 2.50 -12.18 -9.99
C ASP A 2 2.68 -10.77 -9.44
N SER A 3 1.55 -10.14 -9.08
CA SER A 3 1.52 -8.90 -8.31
C SER A 3 2.04 -9.19 -6.91
N GLY A 4 3.35 -9.36 -6.79
CA GLY A 4 4.04 -9.86 -5.60
C GLY A 4 4.07 -8.89 -4.42
N ILE A 5 3.05 -8.05 -4.26
CA ILE A 5 2.81 -7.20 -3.10
C ILE A 5 1.42 -7.55 -2.58
N ILE A 6 1.35 -8.07 -1.35
CA ILE A 6 0.09 -8.41 -0.69
C ILE A 6 -0.10 -7.45 0.46
N LEU A 7 -1.20 -6.70 0.43
CA LEU A 7 -1.67 -5.92 1.56
C LEU A 7 -2.98 -6.50 2.08
N ILE A 8 -3.17 -6.38 3.39
CA ILE A 8 -4.44 -6.65 4.05
C ILE A 8 -4.95 -5.39 4.72
N ARG A 9 -6.27 -5.26 4.72
CA ARG A 9 -6.98 -4.23 5.47
C ARG A 9 -7.15 -4.68 6.92
N GLU A 10 -6.62 -3.92 7.87
CA GLU A 10 -6.97 -4.01 9.29
C GLU A 10 -7.88 -2.84 9.67
N GLU A 11 -8.58 -2.94 10.80
CA GLU A 11 -9.64 -1.99 11.19
C GLU A 11 -9.24 -0.52 11.03
N LYS A 12 -8.01 -0.15 11.40
CA LYS A 12 -7.50 1.24 11.39
C LYS A 12 -6.29 1.48 10.47
N ASN A 13 -5.78 0.46 9.78
CA ASN A 13 -4.54 0.54 9.02
C ASN A 13 -4.52 -0.51 7.89
N TYR A 14 -3.52 -0.43 7.02
CA TYR A 14 -3.19 -1.55 6.14
C TYR A 14 -1.90 -2.18 6.63
N ARG A 15 -1.76 -3.48 6.40
CA ARG A 15 -0.53 -4.21 6.71
C ARG A 15 0.01 -4.86 5.47
N VAL A 16 1.31 -4.69 5.22
CA VAL A 16 2.01 -5.37 4.13
C VAL A 16 2.36 -6.78 4.61
N LEU A 17 1.75 -7.79 4.00
CA LEU A 17 2.09 -9.20 4.26
C LEU A 17 3.24 -9.69 3.39
N TYR A 18 3.30 -9.22 2.14
CA TYR A 18 4.29 -9.69 1.19
C TYR A 18 4.73 -8.57 0.25
N GLY A 19 5.96 -8.68 -0.28
CA GLY A 19 6.47 -7.72 -1.26
C GLY A 19 6.99 -6.41 -0.70
N ARG A 20 7.34 -6.34 0.60
CA ARG A 20 7.87 -5.12 1.23
C ARG A 20 9.09 -4.54 0.49
N LEU A 21 10.02 -5.39 0.05
CA LEU A 21 11.18 -4.98 -0.75
C LEU A 21 10.78 -4.38 -2.10
N ARG A 22 9.80 -5.01 -2.77
CA ARG A 22 9.31 -4.55 -4.08
C ARG A 22 8.53 -3.25 -3.95
N LEU A 23 7.69 -3.14 -2.92
CA LEU A 23 6.98 -1.93 -2.55
C LEU A 23 7.96 -0.78 -2.28
N ALA A 24 9.01 -1.03 -1.48
CA ALA A 24 10.06 -0.05 -1.22
C ALA A 24 10.82 0.34 -2.50
N GLY A 25 11.13 -0.63 -3.37
CA GLY A 25 11.78 -0.37 -4.65
C GLY A 25 10.95 0.51 -5.59
N VAL A 26 9.66 0.22 -5.75
CA VAL A 26 8.76 1.06 -6.57
C VAL A 26 8.61 2.45 -5.95
N LEU A 27 8.40 2.51 -4.62
CA LEU A 27 8.29 3.78 -3.90
C LEU A 27 9.64 4.51 -3.73
N SER A 28 10.74 3.93 -4.19
CA SER A 28 12.03 4.61 -4.28
C SER A 28 12.09 5.51 -5.52
N GLY A 29 11.43 5.12 -6.60
CA GLY A 29 11.38 5.89 -7.86
C GLY A 29 10.06 6.61 -8.11
N ALA A 30 9.01 6.32 -7.35
CA ALA A 30 7.70 6.95 -7.45
C ALA A 30 7.16 7.32 -6.07
N ASP A 31 6.41 8.43 -5.97
CA ASP A 31 5.74 8.82 -4.74
C ASP A 31 4.42 8.07 -4.50
N GLU A 32 3.95 7.29 -5.48
CA GLU A 32 2.73 6.51 -5.36
C GLU A 32 2.73 5.21 -6.17
N ILE A 33 1.89 4.27 -5.75
CA ILE A 33 1.64 3.00 -6.43
C ILE A 33 0.18 2.57 -6.25
N CYS A 34 -0.43 2.07 -7.32
CA CYS A 34 -1.74 1.43 -7.23
C CYS A 34 -1.59 -0.08 -7.07
N ILE A 35 -2.24 -0.66 -6.06
CA ILE A 35 -2.16 -2.09 -5.75
C ILE A 35 -3.58 -2.63 -5.60
N ASP A 36 -3.84 -3.82 -6.14
CA ASP A 36 -5.12 -4.49 -5.93
C ASP A 36 -5.09 -5.25 -4.60
N VAL A 37 -5.99 -4.87 -3.69
CA VAL A 37 -6.12 -5.49 -2.36
C VAL A 37 -7.29 -6.45 -2.42
N LYS A 38 -7.01 -7.72 -2.14
CA LYS A 38 -8.04 -8.76 -2.10
C LYS A 38 -9.10 -8.42 -1.06
N GLY A 39 -10.34 -8.21 -1.50
CA GLY A 39 -11.48 -7.85 -0.65
C GLY A 39 -11.82 -6.35 -0.62
N GLU A 40 -10.93 -5.47 -1.09
CA GLU A 40 -11.20 -4.03 -1.21
C GLU A 40 -11.08 -3.49 -2.65
N GLY A 41 -10.37 -4.21 -3.52
CA GLY A 41 -10.06 -3.78 -4.88
C GLY A 41 -8.85 -2.85 -4.91
N LYS A 42 -8.77 -2.01 -5.95
CA LYS A 42 -7.61 -1.17 -6.24
C LYS A 42 -7.47 -0.02 -5.24
N VAL A 43 -6.36 0.00 -4.50
CA VAL A 43 -6.01 1.08 -3.57
C VAL A 43 -4.76 1.83 -4.03
N ARG A 44 -4.66 3.12 -3.73
CA ARG A 44 -3.44 3.92 -3.96
C ARG A 44 -2.63 3.98 -2.67
N ILE A 45 -1.39 3.55 -2.72
CA ILE A 45 -0.41 3.78 -1.65
C ILE A 45 0.41 5.00 -2.05
N LEU A 46 0.49 5.97 -1.15
CA LEU A 46 1.31 7.16 -1.27
C LEU A 46 2.43 7.10 -0.25
N LYS A 47 3.63 7.44 -0.72
CA LYS A 47 4.78 7.72 0.13
C LYS A 47 4.65 9.16 0.62
N THR A 48 4.63 9.32 1.93
CA THR A 48 4.64 10.61 2.60
C THR A 48 5.91 10.75 3.41
N ARG A 49 6.25 11.97 3.85
CA ARG A 49 7.41 12.22 4.72
C ARG A 49 7.34 11.45 6.04
N GLY A 50 6.14 11.06 6.49
CA GLY A 50 5.90 10.29 7.72
C GLY A 50 5.77 8.78 7.52
N GLY A 51 5.98 8.26 6.29
CA GLY A 51 5.81 6.84 5.97
C GLY A 51 4.78 6.61 4.87
N LEU A 52 4.19 5.42 4.85
CA LEU A 52 3.27 4.99 3.80
C LEU A 52 1.82 5.16 4.22
N VAL A 53 0.98 5.68 3.32
CA VAL A 53 -0.47 5.81 3.55
C VAL A 53 -1.23 5.28 2.35
N VAL A 54 -2.30 4.53 2.60
CA VAL A 54 -3.28 4.18 1.57
C VAL A 54 -4.31 5.29 1.49
N GLN A 55 -4.49 5.84 0.30
CA GLN A 55 -5.62 6.70 -0.04
C GLN A 55 -6.66 5.85 -0.78
N GLN A 56 -7.81 5.69 -0.13
CA GLN A 56 -8.96 5.01 -0.73
C GLN A 56 -10.20 5.91 -0.59
N LYS A 57 -10.76 6.32 -1.73
CA LYS A 57 -11.87 7.28 -1.82
C LYS A 57 -11.63 8.51 -0.92
N ASN A 58 -12.24 8.54 0.27
CA ASN A 58 -12.17 9.62 1.25
C ASN A 58 -11.40 9.28 2.54
N ARG A 59 -10.76 8.11 2.62
CA ARG A 59 -10.01 7.70 3.81
C ARG A 59 -8.52 7.60 3.49
N ARG A 60 -7.71 8.17 4.38
CA ARG A 60 -6.26 7.99 4.41
C ARG A 60 -5.94 7.13 5.62
N LEU A 61 -5.35 5.99 5.36
CA LEU A 61 -5.09 4.99 6.38
C LEU A 61 -3.60 4.64 6.35
N PRO A 62 -2.90 4.64 7.49
CA PRO A 62 -1.49 4.34 7.51
C PRO A 62 -1.25 2.89 7.09
N VAL A 63 -0.14 2.67 6.39
CA VAL A 63 0.37 1.34 6.09
C VAL A 63 1.44 1.02 7.11
N LEU A 64 1.19 0.01 7.92
CA LEU A 64 2.15 -0.54 8.87
C LEU A 64 2.95 -1.65 8.19
N MET A 65 4.27 -1.61 8.40
CA MET A 65 5.23 -2.60 7.91
C MET A 65 5.60 -3.61 8.99
#